data_AF-A0A7W8RK78-F1
#
_entry.id   AF-A0A7W8RK78-F1
#
_cell.length_a   1.000
_cell.length_b   1.000
_cell.length_c   1.000
_cell.angle_alpha   90.00
_cell.angle_beta   90.00
_cell.angle_gamma   90.00
#
_symmetry.space_group_name_H-M   'P 1'
#
loop_
_entity.id
_entity.type
_entity.pdbx_description
1 polymer ?
#
loop_
_entity_poly.entity_id
_entity_poly.type
_entity_poly.pdbx_seq_one_letter_code
_entity_poly.pdbx_strand_id
1 'polypeptide(L)'
;MSAIDGSRLLSALTLPGSHDTCAYTVDDRLARTQHATLDDQLHHGVRVLDIRCRHEHDRFAIHHGGISLGLTFDDVVRTCAQFLALHRGECIVMSVKDEWPARDCARAFAATFEWYVERHADVRWRLASGRPRLEAVRGSIVLLRRFASEEPLGIDLTVWPDNATFDIDVVPAPFTIQDEFRVPVPASIAYKWRAVDRLQLEPIRFRCGYDVARERQRGSLFA
;
A
#
# COMPACT_ATOMS: atom_id res chain seq x y z
N MET A 1 -12.17 -9.31 -9.89
CA MET A 1 -12.99 -8.89 -8.72
C MET A 1 -14.49 -8.77 -9.01
N SER A 2 -14.92 -8.56 -10.26
CA SER A 2 -16.35 -8.43 -10.63
C SER A 2 -17.29 -9.53 -10.08
N ALA A 3 -16.83 -10.77 -9.99
CA ALA A 3 -17.63 -11.91 -9.51
C ALA A 3 -17.71 -12.04 -7.96
N ILE A 4 -16.96 -11.22 -7.22
CA ILE A 4 -16.95 -11.25 -5.75
C ILE A 4 -18.13 -10.40 -5.24
N ASP A 5 -18.84 -10.86 -4.20
CA ASP A 5 -19.88 -10.06 -3.53
C ASP A 5 -19.31 -8.70 -3.06
N GLY A 6 -19.95 -7.62 -3.52
CA GLY A 6 -19.57 -6.24 -3.21
C GLY A 6 -19.62 -5.89 -1.74
N SER A 7 -20.44 -6.61 -0.96
CA SER A 7 -20.66 -6.33 0.47
C SER A 7 -19.43 -6.66 1.32
N ARG A 8 -18.52 -7.51 0.81
CA ARG A 8 -17.29 -7.90 1.53
C ARG A 8 -16.36 -6.71 1.71
N LEU A 9 -15.67 -6.65 2.85
CA LEU A 9 -14.58 -5.71 3.05
C LEU A 9 -13.45 -6.03 2.06
N LEU A 10 -12.84 -4.99 1.48
CA LEU A 10 -11.68 -5.16 0.60
C LEU A 10 -10.53 -5.88 1.33
N SER A 11 -10.31 -5.54 2.60
CA SER A 11 -9.30 -6.16 3.46
C SER A 11 -9.57 -7.62 3.81
N ALA A 12 -10.75 -8.16 3.49
CA ALA A 12 -11.10 -9.57 3.68
C ALA A 12 -10.84 -10.41 2.42
N LEU A 13 -10.27 -9.81 1.37
CA LEU A 13 -9.95 -10.48 0.11
C LEU A 13 -8.44 -10.72 0.03
N THR A 14 -8.06 -11.85 -0.59
CA THR A 14 -6.67 -12.07 -1.01
C THR A 14 -6.44 -11.33 -2.31
N LEU A 15 -5.58 -10.32 -2.29
CA LEU A 15 -5.24 -9.51 -3.46
C LEU A 15 -3.78 -9.76 -3.85
N PRO A 16 -3.50 -10.24 -5.08
CA PRO A 16 -2.14 -10.31 -5.59
C PRO A 16 -1.54 -8.90 -5.74
N GLY A 17 -0.26 -8.76 -5.37
CA GLY A 17 0.47 -7.50 -5.45
C GLY A 17 1.84 -7.63 -6.09
N SER A 18 2.40 -6.51 -6.54
CA SER A 18 3.72 -6.41 -7.15
C SER A 18 4.61 -5.45 -6.35
N HIS A 19 5.78 -5.95 -5.92
CA HIS A 19 6.83 -5.15 -5.28
C HIS A 19 7.60 -4.34 -6.32
N ASP A 20 7.85 -3.04 -6.05
CA ASP A 20 8.45 -2.12 -7.02
C ASP A 20 7.81 -2.27 -8.40
N THR A 21 6.49 -2.08 -8.46
CA THR A 21 5.62 -2.44 -9.59
C THR A 21 6.17 -2.01 -10.94
N CYS A 22 6.85 -0.86 -10.99
CA CYS A 22 7.35 -0.23 -12.21
C CYS A 22 8.79 -0.61 -12.58
N ALA A 23 9.49 -1.42 -11.78
CA ALA A 23 10.87 -1.83 -12.04
C ALA A 23 10.95 -2.96 -13.08
N TYR A 24 10.26 -2.78 -14.21
CA TYR A 24 10.33 -3.59 -15.42
C TYR A 24 11.03 -2.87 -16.58
N THR A 25 11.28 -1.57 -16.45
CA THR A 25 11.89 -0.72 -17.48
C THR A 25 13.42 -0.75 -17.49
N VAL A 26 14.02 -1.27 -16.42
CA VAL A 26 15.47 -1.40 -16.24
C VAL A 26 15.88 -2.86 -16.34
N ASP A 27 17.11 -3.09 -16.79
CA ASP A 27 17.73 -4.42 -16.82
C ASP A 27 18.92 -4.49 -15.86
N ASP A 28 18.64 -4.26 -14.58
CA ASP A 28 19.62 -4.31 -13.49
C ASP A 28 19.24 -5.42 -12.49
N ARG A 29 20.20 -6.25 -12.09
CA ARG A 29 19.93 -7.43 -11.24
C ARG A 29 19.50 -7.10 -9.81
N LEU A 30 19.81 -5.91 -9.33
CA LEU A 30 19.46 -5.46 -7.98
C LEU A 30 18.22 -4.56 -7.98
N ALA A 31 17.96 -3.85 -9.08
CA ALA A 31 16.82 -2.95 -9.20
C ALA A 31 15.58 -3.57 -9.86
N ARG A 32 15.76 -4.49 -10.82
CA ARG A 32 14.64 -5.08 -11.57
C ARG A 32 13.89 -6.10 -10.72
N THR A 33 12.60 -5.86 -10.50
CA THR A 33 11.72 -6.75 -9.71
C THR A 33 10.56 -7.30 -10.53
N GLN A 34 10.28 -6.71 -11.69
CA GLN A 34 9.18 -7.11 -12.57
C GLN A 34 9.69 -7.32 -14.02
N HIS A 35 9.03 -8.22 -14.74
CA HIS A 35 9.24 -8.40 -16.19
C HIS A 35 8.08 -7.88 -17.02
N ALA A 36 6.85 -8.01 -16.49
CA ALA A 36 5.64 -7.54 -17.13
C ALA A 36 5.46 -6.02 -16.92
N THR A 37 4.91 -5.33 -17.92
CA THR A 37 4.55 -3.92 -17.78
C THR A 37 3.45 -3.72 -16.73
N LEU A 38 3.20 -2.48 -16.29
CA LEU A 38 2.10 -2.20 -15.36
C LEU A 38 0.76 -2.66 -15.95
N ASP A 39 0.53 -2.43 -17.24
CA ASP A 39 -0.70 -2.85 -17.91
C ASP A 39 -0.84 -4.38 -17.93
N ASP A 40 0.23 -5.11 -18.30
CA ASP A 40 0.23 -6.57 -18.29
C ASP A 40 -0.01 -7.12 -16.88
N GLN A 41 0.61 -6.53 -15.85
CA GLN A 41 0.41 -6.93 -14.45
C GLN A 41 -1.06 -6.82 -14.04
N LEU A 42 -1.73 -5.71 -14.41
CA LEU A 42 -3.16 -5.53 -14.15
C LEU A 42 -4.00 -6.57 -14.88
N HIS A 43 -3.68 -6.91 -16.14
CA HIS A 43 -4.37 -7.96 -16.89
C HIS A 43 -4.08 -9.38 -16.35
N HIS A 44 -2.91 -9.61 -15.74
CA HIS A 44 -2.58 -10.84 -15.02
C HIS A 44 -3.22 -10.95 -13.63
N GLY A 45 -3.99 -9.95 -13.20
CA GLY A 45 -4.75 -9.99 -11.95
C GLY A 45 -4.09 -9.32 -10.74
N VAL A 46 -2.97 -8.60 -10.93
CA VAL A 46 -2.38 -7.77 -9.87
C VAL A 46 -3.36 -6.64 -9.49
N ARG A 47 -3.60 -6.45 -8.20
CA ARG A 47 -4.51 -5.42 -7.66
C ARG A 47 -3.89 -4.59 -6.54
N VAL A 48 -2.70 -4.93 -6.07
CA VAL A 48 -1.92 -4.13 -5.11
C VAL A 48 -0.62 -3.67 -5.78
N LEU A 49 -0.46 -2.37 -5.95
CA LEU A 49 0.70 -1.77 -6.61
C LEU A 49 1.58 -1.08 -5.57
N ASP A 50 2.85 -1.46 -5.48
CA ASP A 50 3.88 -0.69 -4.79
C ASP A 50 4.50 0.33 -5.76
N ILE A 51 4.14 1.61 -5.60
CA ILE A 51 4.57 2.73 -6.43
C ILE A 51 5.49 3.63 -5.61
N ARG A 52 6.73 3.77 -6.08
CA ARG A 52 7.80 4.46 -5.36
C ARG A 52 8.23 5.68 -6.16
N CYS A 53 8.00 6.86 -5.57
CA CYS A 53 8.19 8.13 -6.24
C CYS A 53 9.40 8.86 -5.67
N ARG A 54 10.22 9.44 -6.52
CA ARG A 54 11.10 10.53 -6.14
C ARG A 54 10.43 11.85 -6.48
N HIS A 55 10.44 12.78 -5.53
CA HIS A 55 9.89 14.12 -5.74
C HIS A 55 10.94 15.05 -6.35
N GLU A 56 10.76 15.43 -7.61
CA GLU A 56 11.69 16.31 -8.32
C GLU A 56 10.93 17.42 -9.06
N HIS A 57 11.33 18.68 -8.88
CA HIS A 57 10.70 19.83 -9.55
C HIS A 57 9.18 19.85 -9.41
N ASP A 58 8.68 19.57 -8.20
CA ASP A 58 7.25 19.45 -7.90
C ASP A 58 6.50 18.38 -8.73
N ARG A 59 7.21 17.34 -9.16
CA ARG A 59 6.69 16.20 -9.93
C ARG A 59 7.20 14.88 -9.37
N PHE A 60 6.49 13.80 -9.68
CA PHE A 60 6.86 12.46 -9.27
C PHE A 60 7.44 11.66 -10.43
N ALA A 61 8.73 11.35 -10.33
CA ALA A 61 9.40 10.34 -11.14
C ALA A 61 9.35 8.99 -10.40
N ILE A 62 9.25 7.88 -11.12
CA ILE A 62 9.19 6.54 -10.54
C ILE A 62 10.60 5.97 -10.38
N HIS A 63 10.91 5.44 -9.20
CA HIS A 63 12.26 5.12 -8.77
C HIS A 63 12.35 3.77 -8.04
N HIS A 64 13.54 3.19 -8.06
CA HIS A 64 13.99 2.16 -7.12
C HIS A 64 15.22 2.70 -6.41
N GLY A 65 15.07 3.17 -5.17
CA GLY A 65 16.09 3.99 -4.50
C GLY A 65 16.58 5.14 -5.41
N GLY A 66 17.89 5.23 -5.60
CA GLY A 66 18.51 6.26 -6.45
C GLY A 66 18.35 6.05 -7.95
N ILE A 67 17.79 4.92 -8.40
CA ILE A 67 17.70 4.55 -9.81
C ILE A 67 16.36 5.02 -10.38
N SER A 68 16.41 5.87 -11.41
CA SER A 68 15.21 6.25 -12.15
C SER A 68 14.73 5.10 -13.03
N LEU A 69 13.43 4.83 -13.00
CA LEU A 69 12.79 3.79 -13.80
C LEU A 69 12.20 4.35 -15.12
N GLY A 70 12.49 5.60 -15.47
CA GLY A 70 12.08 6.21 -16.74
C GLY A 70 10.57 6.41 -16.91
N LEU A 71 9.80 6.26 -15.84
CA LEU A 71 8.35 6.48 -15.80
C LEU A 71 8.01 7.63 -14.87
N THR A 72 6.87 8.26 -15.12
CA THR A 72 6.30 9.29 -14.25
C THR A 72 5.06 8.80 -13.53
N PHE A 73 4.64 9.48 -12.46
CA PHE A 73 3.37 9.17 -11.82
C PHE A 73 2.16 9.42 -12.73
N ASP A 74 2.24 10.36 -13.68
CA ASP A 74 1.23 10.53 -14.73
C ASP A 74 1.06 9.24 -15.56
N ASP A 75 2.15 8.53 -15.89
CA ASP A 75 2.09 7.28 -16.67
C ASP A 75 1.42 6.15 -15.88
N VAL A 76 1.73 6.06 -14.59
CA VAL A 76 1.11 5.09 -13.68
C VAL A 76 -0.40 5.35 -13.56
N VAL A 77 -0.80 6.58 -13.26
CA VAL A 77 -2.21 6.95 -13.09
C VAL A 77 -2.99 6.75 -14.38
N ARG A 78 -2.43 7.13 -15.53
CA ARG A 78 -3.07 6.94 -16.84
C ARG A 78 -3.30 5.46 -17.16
N THR A 79 -2.31 4.61 -16.89
CA THR A 79 -2.44 3.16 -17.10
C THR A 79 -3.54 2.57 -16.19
N CYS A 80 -3.55 2.96 -14.91
CA CYS A 80 -4.59 2.55 -13.97
C CYS A 80 -5.98 3.04 -14.39
N ALA A 81 -6.09 4.28 -14.87
CA ALA A 81 -7.31 4.89 -15.36
C ALA A 81 -7.89 4.11 -16.55
N GLN A 82 -7.05 3.78 -17.53
CA GLN A 82 -7.43 2.99 -18.71
C GLN A 82 -7.89 1.59 -18.32
N PHE A 83 -7.19 0.93 -17.39
CA PHE A 83 -7.60 -0.36 -16.88
C PHE A 83 -8.97 -0.31 -16.19
N LEU A 84 -9.18 0.65 -15.27
CA LEU A 84 -10.46 0.83 -14.58
C LEU A 84 -11.57 1.34 -15.54
N ALA A 85 -11.20 1.95 -16.67
CA ALA A 85 -12.09 2.30 -17.78
C ALA A 85 -12.77 1.06 -18.38
N LEU A 86 -11.98 0.04 -18.63
CA LEU A 86 -12.41 -1.21 -19.27
C LEU A 86 -12.97 -2.22 -18.26
N HIS A 87 -12.51 -2.17 -17.01
CA HIS A 87 -12.83 -3.15 -15.97
C HIS A 87 -13.49 -2.51 -14.75
N ARG A 88 -14.69 -1.95 -14.94
CA ARG A 88 -15.47 -1.24 -13.91
C ARG A 88 -15.74 -2.03 -12.63
N GLY A 89 -15.72 -3.36 -12.72
CA GLY A 89 -15.88 -4.25 -11.57
C GLY A 89 -14.64 -4.40 -10.69
N GLU A 90 -13.50 -3.87 -11.10
CA GLU A 90 -12.22 -3.98 -10.38
C GLU A 90 -11.95 -2.73 -9.54
N CYS A 91 -11.00 -2.82 -8.62
CA CYS A 91 -10.40 -1.68 -7.93
C CYS A 91 -8.90 -1.91 -7.82
N ILE A 92 -8.12 -0.83 -7.67
CA ILE A 92 -6.67 -0.90 -7.47
C ILE A 92 -6.37 -0.42 -6.07
N VAL A 93 -5.50 -1.12 -5.34
CA VAL A 93 -4.89 -0.63 -4.11
C VAL A 93 -3.49 -0.16 -4.48
N MET A 94 -3.17 1.10 -4.21
CA MET A 94 -1.89 1.69 -4.56
C MET A 94 -1.17 2.16 -3.30
N SER A 95 -0.06 1.50 -2.98
CA SER A 95 0.94 1.99 -2.04
C SER A 95 1.76 3.07 -2.75
N VAL A 96 1.77 4.28 -2.19
CA VAL A 96 2.60 5.38 -2.69
C VAL A 96 3.62 5.73 -1.62
N LYS A 97 4.90 5.65 -1.98
CA LYS A 97 6.04 5.92 -1.09
C LYS A 97 6.90 7.06 -1.61
N ASP A 98 7.36 7.92 -0.70
CA ASP A 98 8.48 8.84 -0.96
C ASP A 98 9.80 8.05 -0.89
N GLU A 99 10.41 7.83 -2.06
CA GLU A 99 11.42 6.80 -2.25
C GLU A 99 12.84 7.28 -2.01
N TRP A 100 13.14 8.48 -2.48
CA TRP A 100 14.49 9.00 -2.56
C TRP A 100 14.48 10.51 -2.30
N PRO A 101 15.56 11.09 -1.73
CA PRO A 101 15.61 12.51 -1.41
C PRO A 101 15.13 13.40 -2.56
N ALA A 102 14.23 14.32 -2.18
CA ALA A 102 13.64 15.27 -3.08
C ALA A 102 14.70 16.16 -3.74
N ARG A 103 14.37 16.73 -4.89
CA ARG A 103 15.25 17.62 -5.66
C ARG A 103 14.46 18.81 -6.18
N ASP A 104 14.86 20.01 -5.79
CA ASP A 104 14.35 21.27 -6.34
C ASP A 104 12.80 21.40 -6.27
N CYS A 105 12.20 21.02 -5.14
CA CYS A 105 10.76 21.13 -4.92
C CYS A 105 10.40 22.36 -4.09
N ALA A 106 9.33 23.05 -4.48
CA ALA A 106 8.72 24.14 -3.73
C ALA A 106 7.46 23.70 -2.97
N ARG A 107 6.86 22.57 -3.37
CA ARG A 107 5.69 21.96 -2.71
C ARG A 107 6.11 20.79 -1.82
N ALA A 108 5.31 20.52 -0.80
CA ALA A 108 5.41 19.28 -0.03
C ALA A 108 4.99 18.08 -0.89
N PHE A 109 5.49 16.89 -0.57
CA PHE A 109 5.14 15.65 -1.27
C PHE A 109 3.61 15.43 -1.28
N ALA A 110 2.94 15.57 -0.13
CA ALA A 110 1.48 15.42 -0.04
C ALA A 110 0.73 16.41 -0.94
N ALA A 111 1.11 17.69 -0.95
CA ALA A 111 0.51 18.70 -1.82
C ALA A 111 0.73 18.41 -3.32
N THR A 112 1.88 17.85 -3.69
CA THR A 112 2.12 17.38 -5.07
C THR A 112 1.26 16.16 -5.41
N PHE A 113 1.05 15.23 -4.47
CA PHE A 113 0.14 14.11 -4.65
C PHE A 113 -1.31 14.57 -4.86
N GLU A 114 -1.81 15.49 -4.02
CA GLU A 114 -3.16 16.05 -4.16
C GLU A 114 -3.33 16.78 -5.49
N TRP A 115 -2.31 17.52 -5.92
CA TRP A 115 -2.29 18.10 -7.25
C TRP A 115 -2.42 17.07 -8.38
N TYR A 116 -1.84 15.87 -8.23
CA TYR A 116 -2.06 14.76 -9.17
C TYR A 116 -3.50 14.23 -9.12
N VAL A 117 -4.11 14.14 -7.94
CA VAL A 117 -5.52 13.74 -7.80
C VAL A 117 -6.44 14.74 -8.50
N GLU A 118 -6.20 16.05 -8.34
CA GLU A 118 -6.96 17.10 -9.03
C GLU A 118 -6.74 17.10 -10.55
N ARG A 119 -5.49 16.92 -10.98
CA ARG A 119 -5.13 16.86 -12.40
C ARG A 119 -5.80 15.71 -13.13
N HIS A 120 -5.91 14.55 -12.48
CA HIS A 120 -6.51 13.33 -13.01
C HIS A 120 -7.90 13.13 -12.40
N ALA A 121 -8.75 14.16 -12.48
CA ALA A 121 -10.09 14.17 -11.87
C ALA A 121 -11.05 13.10 -12.45
N ASP A 122 -10.73 12.52 -13.61
CA ASP A 122 -11.44 11.39 -14.19
C ASP A 122 -11.15 10.07 -13.44
N VAL A 123 -10.07 10.02 -12.65
CA VAL A 123 -9.69 8.89 -11.82
C VAL A 123 -10.25 9.07 -10.41
N ARG A 124 -11.14 8.16 -10.01
CA ARG A 124 -11.69 8.17 -8.67
C ARG A 124 -10.66 7.64 -7.67
N TRP A 125 -10.27 8.46 -6.72
CA TRP A 125 -9.44 8.05 -5.57
C TRP A 125 -10.30 7.86 -4.32
N ARG A 126 -10.01 6.80 -3.56
CA ARG A 126 -10.51 6.59 -2.20
C ARG A 126 -9.44 7.05 -1.22
N LEU A 127 -9.65 8.25 -0.65
CA LEU A 127 -8.71 8.92 0.25
C LEU A 127 -9.14 8.91 1.72
N ALA A 128 -10.20 8.18 2.09
CA ALA A 128 -10.60 8.02 3.48
C ALA A 128 -9.83 6.87 4.16
N SER A 129 -9.50 7.03 5.45
CA SER A 129 -8.71 6.08 6.25
C SER A 129 -9.43 4.78 6.64
N GLY A 130 -10.75 4.71 6.48
CA GLY A 130 -11.54 3.55 6.88
C GLY A 130 -11.49 2.38 5.89
N ARG A 131 -11.73 1.16 6.39
CA ARG A 131 -11.80 -0.08 5.59
C ARG A 131 -13.03 -0.07 4.66
N PRO A 132 -12.86 0.04 3.34
CA PRO A 132 -14.00 0.07 2.43
C PRO A 132 -14.57 -1.33 2.20
N ARG A 133 -15.89 -1.40 1.94
CA ARG A 133 -16.50 -2.53 1.23
C ARG A 133 -16.08 -2.48 -0.24
N LEU A 134 -15.98 -3.62 -0.89
CA LEU A 134 -15.55 -3.73 -2.28
C LEU A 134 -16.43 -2.87 -3.21
N GLU A 135 -17.75 -2.93 -3.06
CA GLU A 135 -18.70 -2.13 -3.84
C GLU A 135 -18.43 -0.62 -3.79
N ALA A 136 -17.96 -0.09 -2.65
CA ALA A 136 -17.72 1.33 -2.48
C ALA A 136 -16.51 1.83 -3.27
N VAL A 137 -15.61 0.92 -3.66
CA VAL A 137 -14.31 1.23 -4.28
C VAL A 137 -14.12 0.60 -5.67
N ARG A 138 -15.11 -0.11 -6.21
CA ARG A 138 -15.07 -0.50 -7.63
C ARG A 138 -14.91 0.74 -8.52
N GLY A 139 -14.08 0.62 -9.55
CA GLY A 139 -13.69 1.70 -10.45
C GLY A 139 -12.81 2.77 -9.80
N SER A 140 -12.22 2.52 -8.63
CA SER A 140 -11.38 3.49 -7.91
C SER A 140 -9.99 2.96 -7.55
N ILE A 141 -9.08 3.88 -7.24
CA ILE A 141 -7.78 3.61 -6.62
C ILE A 141 -7.88 3.89 -5.12
N VAL A 142 -7.57 2.91 -4.28
CA VAL A 142 -7.48 3.03 -2.82
C VAL A 142 -6.04 3.33 -2.42
N LEU A 143 -5.81 4.44 -1.74
CA LEU A 143 -4.48 4.88 -1.33
C LEU A 143 -4.04 4.20 -0.02
N LEU A 144 -2.90 3.49 -0.09
CA LEU A 144 -2.06 3.18 1.07
C LEU A 144 -0.90 4.21 1.09
N ARG A 145 -0.89 5.09 2.09
CA ARG A 145 0.04 6.22 2.13
C ARG A 145 1.31 5.86 2.92
N ARG A 146 2.46 5.91 2.25
CA ARG A 146 3.81 5.74 2.85
C ARG A 146 4.66 7.02 2.69
N PHE A 147 4.01 8.18 2.80
CA PHE A 147 4.63 9.50 2.79
C PHE A 147 3.97 10.41 3.83
N ALA A 148 4.69 11.41 4.33
CA ALA A 148 4.18 12.34 5.34
C ALA A 148 3.07 13.25 4.78
N SER A 149 2.04 13.50 5.59
CA SER A 149 0.93 14.40 5.28
C SER A 149 0.51 15.12 6.56
N GLU A 150 0.22 16.42 6.48
CA GLU A 150 -0.30 17.19 7.61
C GLU A 150 -1.79 16.93 7.83
N GLU A 151 -2.51 16.64 6.76
CA GLU A 151 -3.95 16.35 6.77
C GLU A 151 -4.25 14.84 6.58
N PRO A 152 -5.41 14.35 7.07
CA PRO A 152 -5.84 12.97 6.83
C PRO A 152 -5.95 12.64 5.34
N LEU A 153 -5.09 11.74 4.87
CA LEU A 153 -4.99 11.34 3.47
C LEU A 153 -4.79 9.83 3.33
N GLY A 154 -5.77 9.14 2.78
CA GLY A 154 -5.75 7.69 2.56
C GLY A 154 -5.64 6.87 3.85
N ILE A 155 -5.23 5.61 3.69
CA ILE A 155 -4.87 4.74 4.81
C ILE A 155 -3.41 5.02 5.16
N ASP A 156 -3.16 5.54 6.36
CA ASP A 156 -1.82 5.92 6.82
C ASP A 156 -0.98 4.70 7.18
N LEU A 157 0.11 4.46 6.45
CA LEU A 157 1.11 3.43 6.74
C LEU A 157 2.51 4.05 6.92
N THR A 158 2.61 5.30 7.38
CA THR A 158 3.90 6.00 7.53
C THR A 158 4.79 5.42 8.62
N VAL A 159 4.22 4.78 9.64
CA VAL A 159 4.98 4.04 10.67
C VAL A 159 5.45 2.71 10.08
N TRP A 160 6.61 2.73 9.43
CA TRP A 160 7.15 1.59 8.69
C TRP A 160 8.61 1.32 9.09
N PRO A 161 8.87 0.51 10.13
CA PRO A 161 10.23 0.16 10.54
C PRO A 161 11.00 -0.59 9.43
N ASP A 162 12.32 -0.36 9.37
CA ASP A 162 13.20 -1.01 8.38
C ASP A 162 13.31 -2.51 8.63
N ASN A 163 13.10 -3.31 7.58
CA ASN A 163 13.39 -4.75 7.55
C ASN A 163 12.77 -5.53 8.74
N ALA A 164 11.46 -5.41 8.95
CA ALA A 164 10.77 -5.96 10.12
C ALA A 164 9.40 -6.58 9.81
N THR A 165 8.94 -7.44 10.72
CA THR A 165 7.51 -7.79 10.88
C THR A 165 6.90 -6.92 11.99
N PHE A 166 5.80 -6.25 11.73
CA PHE A 166 5.21 -5.28 12.66
C PHE A 166 3.70 -5.09 12.45
N ASP A 167 3.06 -4.52 13.49
CA ASP A 167 1.67 -4.08 13.44
C ASP A 167 1.63 -2.55 13.31
N ILE A 168 0.70 -2.04 12.50
CA ILE A 168 0.30 -0.63 12.50
C ILE A 168 -1.14 -0.56 13.01
N ASP A 169 -1.31 -0.02 14.21
CA ASP A 169 -2.62 0.17 14.86
C ASP A 169 -3.32 1.44 14.34
N VAL A 170 -3.56 1.52 13.02
CA VAL A 170 -4.38 2.60 12.47
C VAL A 170 -5.84 2.28 12.72
N VAL A 171 -6.54 3.08 13.52
CA VAL A 171 -8.00 2.94 13.67
C VAL A 171 -8.67 3.64 12.48
N PRO A 172 -9.62 3.00 11.76
CA PRO A 172 -10.26 1.69 12.04
C PRO A 172 -9.73 0.53 11.17
N ALA A 173 -8.51 0.60 10.65
CA ALA A 173 -7.88 -0.37 9.74
C ALA A 173 -6.49 -0.81 10.26
N PRO A 174 -6.39 -1.72 11.24
CA PRO A 174 -5.09 -2.22 11.68
C PRO A 174 -4.44 -3.06 10.57
N PHE A 175 -3.12 -2.99 10.45
CA PHE A 175 -2.31 -3.77 9.52
C PHE A 175 -1.31 -4.61 10.28
N THR A 176 -1.12 -5.85 9.86
CA THR A 176 0.07 -6.66 10.20
C THR A 176 0.87 -6.82 8.92
N ILE A 177 2.12 -6.38 8.94
CA ILE A 177 3.00 -6.31 7.78
C ILE A 177 4.24 -7.13 8.06
N GLN A 178 4.66 -7.95 7.11
CA GLN A 178 5.98 -8.57 7.10
C GLN A 178 6.77 -8.01 5.91
N ASP A 179 7.76 -7.18 6.22
CA ASP A 179 8.64 -6.53 5.25
C ASP A 179 10.11 -6.72 5.60
N GLU A 180 10.50 -7.97 5.91
CA GLU A 180 11.90 -8.36 6.13
C GLU A 180 12.57 -8.57 4.76
N PHE A 181 12.89 -7.49 4.05
CA PHE A 181 13.37 -7.53 2.66
C PHE A 181 14.87 -7.87 2.51
N ARG A 182 15.67 -7.76 3.57
CA ARG A 182 17.12 -8.03 3.51
C ARG A 182 17.39 -9.53 3.56
N VAL A 183 17.81 -10.09 2.42
CA VAL A 183 18.21 -11.50 2.27
C VAL A 183 19.68 -11.57 1.86
N PRO A 184 20.63 -11.29 2.77
CA PRO A 184 22.03 -11.03 2.43
C PRO A 184 22.80 -12.28 1.97
N VAL A 185 22.35 -13.47 2.36
CA VAL A 185 22.99 -14.75 2.01
C VAL A 185 21.93 -15.79 1.64
N PRO A 186 22.27 -16.85 0.87
CA PRO A 186 21.30 -17.88 0.49
C PRO A 186 20.56 -18.53 1.66
N ALA A 187 21.22 -18.70 2.82
CA ALA A 187 20.58 -19.24 4.03
C ALA A 187 19.45 -18.34 4.56
N SER A 188 19.50 -17.02 4.31
CA SER A 188 18.46 -16.07 4.70
C SER A 188 17.16 -16.26 3.90
N ILE A 189 17.19 -16.94 2.74
CA ILE A 189 15.99 -17.25 1.94
C ILE A 189 15.01 -18.09 2.77
N ALA A 190 15.52 -19.10 3.48
CA ALA A 190 14.69 -19.95 4.33
C ALA A 190 14.14 -19.19 5.56
N TYR A 191 14.82 -18.14 6.01
CA TYR A 191 14.31 -17.26 7.06
C TYR A 191 13.16 -16.39 6.55
N LYS A 192 13.32 -15.78 5.37
CA LYS A 192 12.27 -15.01 4.70
C LYS A 192 10.99 -15.82 4.51
N TRP A 193 11.10 -17.06 4.01
CA TRP A 193 9.94 -17.93 3.85
C TRP A 193 9.22 -18.20 5.17
N ARG A 194 9.96 -18.51 6.23
CA ARG A 194 9.37 -18.70 7.57
C ARG A 194 8.65 -17.45 8.09
N ALA A 195 9.18 -16.25 7.82
CA ALA A 195 8.53 -15.00 8.19
C ALA A 195 7.22 -14.79 7.40
N VAL A 196 7.21 -15.09 6.10
CA VAL A 196 5.99 -15.07 5.27
C VAL A 196 4.95 -16.07 5.78
N ASP A 197 5.34 -17.33 6.00
CA ASP A 197 4.43 -18.40 6.42
C ASP A 197 3.80 -18.07 7.78
N ARG A 198 4.59 -17.52 8.72
CA ARG A 198 4.09 -17.11 10.03
C ARG A 198 2.98 -16.08 9.93
N LEU A 199 3.12 -15.08 9.05
CA LEU A 199 2.09 -14.06 8.85
C LEU A 199 0.78 -14.66 8.30
N GLN A 200 0.88 -15.69 7.46
CA GLN A 200 -0.30 -16.34 6.85
C GLN A 200 -1.00 -17.32 7.79
N LEU A 201 -0.26 -17.93 8.72
CA LEU A 201 -0.75 -18.98 9.61
C LEU A 201 -1.21 -18.46 10.97
N GLU A 202 -0.71 -17.31 11.44
CA GLU A 202 -1.17 -16.70 12.69
C GLU A 202 -2.58 -16.11 12.50
N PRO A 203 -3.54 -16.37 13.42
CA PRO A 203 -4.81 -15.68 13.42
C PRO A 203 -4.57 -14.16 13.53
N ILE A 204 -5.31 -13.36 12.76
CA ILE A 204 -5.31 -11.90 12.89
C ILE A 204 -5.54 -11.55 14.37
N ARG A 205 -4.49 -11.07 15.04
CA ARG A 205 -4.56 -10.70 16.45
C ARG A 205 -5.31 -9.38 16.55
N PHE A 206 -6.63 -9.44 16.69
CA PHE A 206 -7.38 -8.28 17.18
C PHE A 206 -6.97 -8.05 18.63
N ARG A 207 -5.97 -7.17 18.85
CA ARG A 207 -5.73 -6.60 20.18
C ARG A 207 -6.86 -5.63 20.46
N CYS A 208 -7.98 -6.15 20.96
CA CYS A 208 -8.99 -5.32 21.59
C CYS A 208 -8.38 -4.80 22.89
N GLY A 209 -7.88 -3.56 22.87
CA GLY A 209 -7.46 -2.85 24.07
C GLY A 209 -8.67 -2.53 24.94
N TYR A 210 -9.13 -3.50 25.72
CA TYR A 210 -9.96 -3.30 26.91
C TYR A 210 -9.62 -4.42 27.89
N ASP A 211 -8.64 -4.17 28.76
CA ASP A 211 -8.39 -4.97 29.96
C ASP A 211 -9.58 -4.81 30.91
N VAL A 212 -10.59 -5.66 30.77
CA VAL A 212 -11.62 -5.87 31.81
C VAL A 212 -11.06 -6.87 32.83
N ALA A 213 -10.00 -6.45 33.53
CA ALA A 213 -9.37 -7.22 34.59
C ALA A 213 -9.07 -6.34 35.81
N ARG A 214 -9.97 -5.42 36.17
CA ARG A 214 -9.98 -4.76 37.48
C ARG A 214 -11.39 -4.40 37.94
N GLU A 215 -12.25 -5.40 38.13
CA GLU A 215 -13.44 -5.21 38.98
C GLU A 215 -13.94 -6.52 39.59
N ARG A 216 -13.07 -7.20 40.34
CA ARG A 216 -13.46 -8.26 41.29
C ARG A 216 -12.64 -8.22 42.57
N GLN A 217 -12.46 -7.03 43.15
CA GLN A 217 -12.06 -6.89 44.56
C GLN A 217 -12.60 -5.56 45.11
N ARG A 218 -13.90 -5.53 45.40
CA ARG A 218 -14.55 -4.65 46.40
C ARG A 218 -16.03 -5.05 46.47
N GLY A 219 -16.30 -6.06 47.29
CA GLY A 219 -17.63 -6.61 47.47
C GLY A 219 -17.65 -7.67 48.57
N SER A 220 -17.01 -7.37 49.71
CA SER A 220 -17.22 -8.09 50.96
C SER A 220 -16.80 -7.17 52.10
N LEU A 221 -17.79 -6.46 52.65
CA LEU A 221 -17.79 -5.91 53.99
C LEU A 221 -19.26 -5.85 54.39
N PHE A 222 -19.71 -6.92 55.04
CA PHE A 222 -20.84 -6.88 55.95
C PHE A 222 -20.27 -6.79 57.36
N ALA A 223 -20.53 -5.66 58.02
CA ALA A 223 -20.82 -5.51 59.44
C ALA A 223 -21.47 -4.14 59.62
#